data_AF-A0A259JYN5-F1
#
_entry.id   AF-A0A259JYN5-F1
#
_cell.length_a   1.000
_cell.length_b   1.000
_cell.length_c   1.000
_cell.angle_alpha   90.00
_cell.angle_beta   90.00
_cell.angle_gamma   90.00
#
_symmetry.space_group_name_H-M   'P 1'
#
loop_
_entity.id
_entity.type
_entity.pdbx_description
1 polymer ?
#
loop_
_entity_poly.entity_id
_entity_poly.type
_entity_poly.pdbx_seq_one_letter_code
_entity_poly.pdbx_strand_id
1 'polypeptide(L)'
;GALGAAQPGAEGGALSLLLVLVLVTLFSAAVAGCGIAAGIAVARSFPQPGWYWSMAGGALGGLITGAMANLVGSDAFRLLFGRTVGQFAGALEGVITGAAIGLAVVAADRVRYPVVLAVMLGLVAGLAVTLLDGRLMAGSLQELLSAFPGSRFRLDGIGEAFGEQGLGRMGRIVSGAFEEAVFCACMTWSLRRYR
;
A
#
# COMPACT_ATOMS: atom_id res chain seq x y z
N GLY A 1 12.48 1.80 12.86
CA GLY A 1 13.08 2.99 12.24
C GLY A 1 12.45 4.30 12.72
N ALA A 2 12.24 4.49 14.04
CA ALA A 2 11.62 5.70 14.57
C ALA A 2 12.63 6.82 14.93
N LEU A 3 13.93 6.58 14.76
CA LEU A 3 14.98 7.44 15.33
C LEU A 3 15.56 8.48 14.34
N GLY A 4 15.13 8.49 13.07
CA GLY A 4 15.67 9.42 12.05
C GLY A 4 14.82 10.66 11.75
N ALA A 5 13.59 10.74 12.26
CA ALA A 5 12.63 11.78 11.85
C ALA A 5 12.52 12.98 12.82
N ALA A 6 13.23 12.97 13.94
CA ALA A 6 13.14 14.01 14.96
C ALA A 6 14.37 14.92 14.93
N GLN A 7 14.29 16.05 14.22
CA GLN A 7 15.17 17.18 14.51
C GLN A 7 14.71 17.87 15.81
N PRO A 8 15.63 18.31 16.69
CA PRO A 8 15.29 18.96 17.94
C PRO A 8 14.89 20.42 17.66
N GLY A 9 13.62 20.76 17.87
CA GLY A 9 13.16 22.16 17.75
C GLY A 9 11.65 22.40 17.60
N ALA A 10 10.80 21.38 17.45
CA ALA A 10 9.35 21.57 17.26
C ALA A 10 8.53 20.52 18.05
N GLU A 11 8.51 20.65 19.37
CA GLU A 11 7.95 19.65 20.29
C GLU A 11 6.42 19.41 20.16
N GLY A 12 5.67 20.24 19.43
CA GLY A 12 4.24 20.02 19.14
C GLY A 12 3.90 19.56 17.71
N GLY A 13 4.78 19.82 16.74
CA GLY A 13 4.49 19.58 15.32
C GLY A 13 4.71 18.14 14.87
N ALA A 14 5.77 17.50 15.37
CA ALA A 14 6.17 16.17 14.91
C ALA A 14 5.16 15.07 15.31
N LEU A 15 4.61 15.14 16.53
CA LEU A 15 3.60 14.19 17.00
C LEU A 15 2.28 14.32 16.22
N SER A 16 1.87 15.55 15.92
CA SER A 16 0.67 15.80 15.10
C SER A 16 0.84 15.25 13.68
N LEU A 17 1.98 15.49 13.05
CA LEU A 17 2.28 14.95 11.71
C LEU A 17 2.33 13.42 11.72
N LEU A 18 2.99 12.82 12.71
CA LEU A 18 3.05 11.37 12.85
C LEU A 18 1.65 10.77 13.04
N LEU A 19 0.82 11.39 13.90
CA LEU A 19 -0.55 10.96 14.10
C LEU A 19 -1.36 11.04 12.80
N VAL A 20 -1.26 12.14 12.06
CA VAL A 20 -1.94 12.31 10.77
C VAL A 20 -1.50 11.23 9.77
N LEU A 21 -0.20 10.96 9.67
CA LEU A 21 0.30 9.93 8.77
C LEU A 21 -0.19 8.54 9.17
N VAL A 22 -0.13 8.20 10.45
CA VAL A 22 -0.67 6.95 10.97
C VAL A 22 -2.16 6.82 10.65
N LEU A 23 -2.95 7.86 10.88
CA LEU A 23 -4.39 7.85 10.58
C LEU A 23 -4.66 7.68 9.08
N VAL A 24 -3.95 8.41 8.22
CA VAL A 24 -4.12 8.31 6.77
C VAL A 24 -3.68 6.93 6.27
N THR A 25 -2.57 6.39 6.76
CA THR A 25 -2.10 5.03 6.40
C THR A 25 -3.09 3.98 6.86
N LEU A 26 -3.57 4.05 8.11
CA LEU A 26 -4.56 3.09 8.64
C LEU A 26 -5.88 3.18 7.89
N PHE A 27 -6.37 4.39 7.61
CA PHE A 27 -7.60 4.60 6.85
C PHE A 27 -7.47 4.05 5.43
N SER A 28 -6.38 4.39 4.73
CA SER A 28 -6.11 3.89 3.38
C SER A 28 -6.00 2.37 3.35
N ALA A 29 -5.24 1.78 4.28
CA ALA A 29 -5.08 0.34 4.41
C ALA A 29 -6.42 -0.35 4.75
N ALA A 30 -7.26 0.25 5.59
CA ALA A 30 -8.57 -0.28 5.93
C ALA A 30 -9.50 -0.29 4.70
N VAL A 31 -9.57 0.81 3.95
CA VAL A 31 -10.40 0.91 2.74
C VAL A 31 -9.92 -0.09 1.68
N ALA A 32 -8.60 -0.16 1.41
CA ALA A 32 -8.00 -1.13 0.51
C ALA A 32 -8.26 -2.58 0.96
N GLY A 33 -8.03 -2.86 2.24
CA GLY A 33 -8.25 -4.17 2.84
C GLY A 33 -9.71 -4.61 2.75
N CYS A 34 -10.65 -3.72 3.03
CA CYS A 34 -12.09 -3.97 2.90
C CYS A 34 -12.47 -4.34 1.46
N GLY A 35 -12.00 -3.60 0.46
CA GLY A 35 -12.29 -3.89 -0.95
C GLY A 35 -11.75 -5.25 -1.39
N ILE A 36 -10.49 -5.54 -1.07
CA ILE A 36 -9.85 -6.82 -1.39
C ILE A 36 -10.54 -7.98 -0.65
N ALA A 37 -10.80 -7.83 0.65
CA ALA A 37 -11.48 -8.85 1.45
C ALA A 37 -12.90 -9.11 0.95
N ALA A 38 -13.66 -8.07 0.59
CA ALA A 38 -14.99 -8.21 0.01
C ALA A 38 -14.93 -8.95 -1.34
N GLY A 39 -13.98 -8.61 -2.20
CA GLY A 39 -13.77 -9.32 -3.47
C GLY A 39 -13.44 -10.80 -3.27
N ILE A 40 -12.57 -11.13 -2.32
CA ILE A 40 -12.27 -12.52 -1.94
C ILE A 40 -13.51 -13.23 -1.38
N ALA A 41 -14.30 -12.55 -0.54
CA ALA A 41 -15.50 -13.12 0.07
C ALA A 41 -16.56 -13.44 -0.99
N VAL A 42 -16.82 -12.52 -1.92
CA VAL A 42 -17.72 -12.73 -3.07
C VAL A 42 -17.23 -13.88 -3.94
N ALA A 43 -15.92 -13.99 -4.21
CA ALA A 43 -15.40 -15.09 -4.99
C ALA A 43 -15.58 -16.47 -4.31
N ARG A 44 -15.74 -16.51 -3.00
CA ARG A 44 -15.95 -17.75 -2.22
C ARG A 44 -17.41 -18.15 -2.05
N SER A 45 -18.35 -17.27 -2.34
CA SER A 45 -19.78 -17.62 -2.27
C SER A 45 -20.25 -18.49 -3.43
N PHE A 46 -19.40 -18.70 -4.45
CA PHE A 46 -19.71 -19.59 -5.57
C PHE A 46 -19.64 -21.07 -5.17
N PRO A 47 -20.51 -21.97 -5.71
CA PRO A 47 -20.67 -23.36 -5.23
C PRO A 47 -19.46 -24.29 -5.40
N GLN A 48 -18.51 -23.96 -6.28
CA GLN A 48 -17.28 -24.72 -6.52
C GLN A 48 -16.12 -23.76 -6.81
N PRO A 49 -15.67 -22.97 -5.84
CA PRO A 49 -14.66 -21.97 -6.09
C PRO A 49 -13.30 -22.67 -6.18
N GLY A 50 -12.85 -22.90 -7.41
CA GLY A 50 -11.46 -23.25 -7.69
C GLY A 50 -10.49 -22.25 -7.03
N TRP A 51 -9.26 -22.69 -6.77
CA TRP A 51 -8.23 -21.90 -6.06
C TRP A 51 -7.98 -20.51 -6.68
N TYR A 52 -8.15 -20.39 -8.00
CA TYR A 52 -7.98 -19.15 -8.76
C TYR A 52 -9.06 -18.11 -8.50
N TRP A 53 -10.25 -18.49 -8.00
CA TRP A 53 -11.34 -17.54 -7.73
C TRP A 53 -11.00 -16.57 -6.62
N SER A 54 -10.34 -17.01 -5.54
CA SER A 54 -9.92 -16.07 -4.48
C SER A 54 -8.85 -15.09 -4.97
N MET A 55 -7.95 -15.52 -5.87
CA MET A 55 -6.98 -14.64 -6.52
C MET A 55 -7.68 -13.61 -7.41
N ALA A 56 -8.63 -14.05 -8.25
CA ALA A 56 -9.41 -13.17 -9.12
C ALA A 56 -10.29 -12.19 -8.33
N GLY A 57 -10.94 -12.67 -7.26
CA GLY A 57 -11.75 -11.83 -6.37
C GLY A 57 -10.93 -10.78 -5.64
N GLY A 58 -9.77 -11.17 -5.10
CA GLY A 58 -8.83 -10.23 -4.48
C GLY A 58 -8.32 -9.19 -5.47
N ALA A 59 -7.93 -9.63 -6.67
CA ALA A 59 -7.48 -8.75 -7.75
C ALA A 59 -8.57 -7.77 -8.20
N LEU A 60 -9.83 -8.21 -8.34
CA LEU A 60 -10.95 -7.34 -8.69
C LEU A 60 -11.29 -6.35 -7.57
N GLY A 61 -11.30 -6.80 -6.32
CA GLY A 61 -11.51 -5.92 -5.17
C GLY A 61 -10.42 -4.85 -5.09
N GLY A 62 -9.16 -5.25 -5.27
CA GLY A 62 -8.02 -4.35 -5.33
C GLY A 62 -8.09 -3.39 -6.52
N LEU A 63 -8.48 -3.85 -7.71
CA LEU A 63 -8.69 -3.01 -8.89
C LEU A 63 -9.68 -1.90 -8.60
N ILE A 64 -10.86 -2.24 -8.05
CA ILE A 64 -11.92 -1.27 -7.78
C ILE A 64 -11.44 -0.23 -6.76
N THR A 65 -10.84 -0.68 -5.65
CA THR A 65 -10.38 0.24 -4.62
C THR A 65 -9.19 1.09 -5.07
N GLY A 66 -8.24 0.52 -5.80
CA GLY A 66 -7.11 1.24 -6.39
C GLY A 66 -7.56 2.26 -7.45
N ALA A 67 -8.52 1.91 -8.29
CA ALA A 67 -9.10 2.83 -9.27
C ALA A 67 -9.81 4.00 -8.57
N MET A 68 -10.62 3.72 -7.54
CA MET A 68 -11.28 4.75 -6.73
C MET A 68 -10.26 5.65 -6.02
N ALA A 69 -9.20 5.08 -5.44
CA ALA A 69 -8.15 5.85 -4.78
C ALA A 69 -7.44 6.78 -5.77
N ASN A 70 -7.13 6.30 -6.98
CA ASN A 70 -6.52 7.13 -8.01
C ASN A 70 -7.46 8.23 -8.51
N LEU A 71 -8.74 7.93 -8.78
CA LEU A 71 -9.74 8.95 -9.15
C LEU A 71 -9.84 10.05 -8.08
N VAL A 72 -9.90 9.68 -6.81
CA VAL A 72 -9.94 10.65 -5.71
C VAL A 72 -8.60 11.40 -5.57
N GLY A 73 -7.46 10.72 -5.75
CA GLY A 73 -6.13 11.30 -5.59
C GLY A 73 -5.68 12.20 -6.75
N SER A 74 -5.82 11.78 -8.00
CA SER A 74 -5.42 12.58 -9.16
C SER A 74 -6.47 13.59 -9.55
N ASP A 75 -7.73 13.18 -9.64
CA ASP A 75 -8.77 13.99 -10.29
C ASP A 75 -9.43 14.94 -9.31
N ALA A 76 -9.71 14.50 -8.07
CA ALA A 76 -10.28 15.41 -7.07
C ALA A 76 -9.28 16.52 -6.71
N PHE A 77 -7.97 16.22 -6.60
CA PHE A 77 -6.98 17.27 -6.36
C PHE A 77 -6.83 18.22 -7.54
N ARG A 78 -6.89 17.71 -8.78
CA ARG A 78 -6.90 18.56 -9.97
C ARG A 78 -8.10 19.52 -9.98
N LEU A 79 -9.28 19.03 -9.61
CA LEU A 79 -10.51 19.83 -9.57
C LEU A 79 -10.54 20.81 -8.40
N LEU A 80 -10.06 20.42 -7.21
CA LEU A 80 -10.12 21.23 -5.99
C LEU A 80 -9.01 22.27 -5.90
N PHE A 81 -7.80 21.94 -6.36
CA PHE A 81 -6.61 22.79 -6.18
C PHE A 81 -6.02 23.32 -7.49
N GLY A 82 -6.60 22.95 -8.65
CA GLY A 82 -6.11 23.35 -9.97
C GLY A 82 -4.71 22.82 -10.29
N ARG A 83 -4.16 21.91 -9.47
CA ARG A 83 -2.85 21.29 -9.65
C ARG A 83 -3.00 19.79 -9.85
N THR A 84 -2.32 19.27 -10.86
CA THR A 84 -2.11 17.84 -11.02
C THR A 84 -1.06 17.40 -10.00
N VAL A 85 -1.51 16.71 -8.95
CA VAL A 85 -0.60 15.88 -8.16
C VAL A 85 -0.19 14.71 -9.06
N GLY A 86 1.05 14.23 -8.93
CA GLY A 86 1.60 13.17 -9.80
C GLY A 86 0.84 11.84 -9.71
N GLN A 87 1.47 10.76 -10.19
CA GLN A 87 0.87 9.43 -10.12
C GLN A 87 0.63 9.00 -8.65
N PHE A 88 -0.60 8.59 -8.35
CA PHE A 88 -1.01 7.94 -7.11
C PHE A 88 -1.15 6.43 -7.31
N ALA A 89 -1.20 5.69 -6.21
CA ALA A 89 -1.58 4.28 -6.23
C ALA A 89 -2.90 4.06 -6.99
N GLY A 90 -2.88 3.20 -7.98
CA GLY A 90 -3.96 3.03 -8.93
C GLY A 90 -4.48 1.62 -9.07
N ALA A 91 -5.25 1.43 -10.16
CA ALA A 91 -5.95 0.20 -10.44
C ALA A 91 -4.98 -0.98 -10.62
N LEU A 92 -3.85 -0.77 -11.27
CA LEU A 92 -2.87 -1.82 -11.54
C LEU A 92 -2.17 -2.28 -10.25
N GLU A 93 -1.77 -1.35 -9.39
CA GLU A 93 -1.22 -1.64 -8.07
C GLU A 93 -2.23 -2.44 -7.26
N GLY A 94 -3.49 -2.00 -7.24
CA GLY A 94 -4.58 -2.71 -6.59
C GLY A 94 -4.76 -4.15 -7.10
N VAL A 95 -4.66 -4.38 -8.41
CA VAL A 95 -4.71 -5.74 -9.00
C VAL A 95 -3.58 -6.61 -8.48
N ILE A 96 -2.35 -6.10 -8.51
CA ILE A 96 -1.15 -6.87 -8.11
C ILE A 96 -1.22 -7.22 -6.62
N THR A 97 -1.51 -6.24 -5.76
CA THR A 97 -1.70 -6.41 -4.32
C THR A 97 -2.84 -7.38 -4.02
N GLY A 98 -4.00 -7.18 -4.65
CA GLY A 98 -5.19 -8.01 -4.46
C GLY A 98 -4.98 -9.46 -4.89
N ALA A 99 -4.30 -9.69 -6.02
CA ALA A 99 -3.94 -11.01 -6.49
C ALA A 99 -2.98 -11.71 -5.51
N ALA A 100 -1.95 -11.00 -5.04
CA ALA A 100 -0.98 -11.54 -4.09
C ALA A 100 -1.63 -11.97 -2.78
N ILE A 101 -2.54 -11.15 -2.23
CA ILE A 101 -3.31 -11.49 -1.02
C ILE A 101 -4.24 -12.67 -1.28
N GLY A 102 -4.99 -12.66 -2.39
CA GLY A 102 -5.90 -13.76 -2.75
C GLY A 102 -5.17 -15.09 -2.89
N LEU A 103 -3.98 -15.07 -3.50
CA LEU A 103 -3.09 -16.23 -3.60
C LEU A 103 -2.56 -16.67 -2.24
N ALA A 104 -2.10 -15.72 -1.41
CA ALA A 104 -1.57 -15.99 -0.07
C ALA A 104 -2.61 -16.68 0.82
N VAL A 105 -3.86 -16.22 0.81
CA VAL A 105 -4.93 -16.81 1.64
C VAL A 105 -5.28 -18.23 1.17
N VAL A 106 -5.26 -18.50 -0.13
CA VAL A 106 -5.51 -19.85 -0.66
C VAL A 106 -4.37 -20.81 -0.35
N ALA A 107 -3.13 -20.35 -0.51
CA ALA A 107 -1.95 -21.15 -0.25
C ALA A 107 -1.72 -21.36 1.25
N ALA A 108 -2.26 -20.48 2.10
CA ALA A 108 -2.08 -20.52 3.55
C ALA A 108 -2.54 -21.81 4.23
N ASP A 109 -3.49 -22.54 3.64
CA ASP A 109 -3.98 -23.80 4.20
C ASP A 109 -3.05 -24.99 3.87
N ARG A 110 -2.14 -24.82 2.91
CA ARG A 110 -1.22 -25.87 2.44
C ARG A 110 0.20 -25.74 2.99
N VAL A 111 0.50 -24.69 3.74
CA VAL A 111 1.84 -24.40 4.25
C VAL A 111 1.87 -24.29 5.77
N ARG A 112 2.99 -24.73 6.38
CA ARG A 112 3.21 -24.66 7.83
C ARG A 112 3.36 -23.21 8.34
N TYR A 113 3.92 -22.32 7.53
CA TYR A 113 4.20 -20.93 7.88
C TYR A 113 3.52 -19.95 6.91
N PRO A 114 2.18 -19.79 6.99
CA PRO A 114 1.41 -19.01 6.02
C PRO A 114 1.69 -17.52 6.06
N VAL A 115 2.04 -16.97 7.22
CA VAL A 115 2.45 -15.56 7.34
C VAL A 115 3.78 -15.32 6.61
N VAL A 116 4.72 -16.26 6.67
CA VAL A 116 5.99 -16.16 5.93
C VAL A 116 5.75 -16.18 4.43
N LEU A 117 4.85 -17.05 3.95
CA LEU A 117 4.45 -17.06 2.54
C LEU A 117 3.80 -15.73 2.13
N ALA A 118 2.92 -15.17 2.96
CA ALA A 118 2.29 -13.88 2.70
C ALA A 118 3.31 -12.74 2.63
N VAL A 119 4.31 -12.72 3.53
CA VAL A 119 5.43 -11.77 3.48
C VAL A 119 6.18 -11.90 2.16
N MET A 120 6.52 -13.12 1.73
CA MET A 120 7.24 -13.35 0.46
C MET A 120 6.42 -12.91 -0.75
N LEU A 121 5.13 -13.23 -0.78
CA LEU A 121 4.22 -12.81 -1.86
C LEU A 121 4.05 -11.29 -1.88
N GLY A 122 3.93 -10.64 -0.72
CA GLY A 122 3.90 -9.19 -0.59
C GLY A 122 5.21 -8.54 -1.05
N LEU A 123 6.37 -9.07 -0.66
CA LEU A 123 7.67 -8.58 -1.16
C LEU A 123 7.74 -8.62 -2.69
N VAL A 124 7.34 -9.74 -3.29
CA VAL A 124 7.33 -9.89 -4.76
C VAL A 124 6.33 -8.94 -5.40
N ALA A 125 5.14 -8.77 -4.82
CA ALA A 125 4.13 -7.83 -5.29
C ALA A 125 4.62 -6.38 -5.24
N GLY A 126 5.21 -5.95 -4.11
CA GLY A 126 5.76 -4.60 -3.96
C GLY A 126 6.94 -4.33 -4.88
N LEU A 127 7.81 -5.33 -5.11
CA LEU A 127 8.85 -5.25 -6.13
C LEU A 127 8.25 -5.14 -7.54
N ALA A 128 7.24 -5.96 -7.88
CA ALA A 128 6.58 -5.88 -9.18
C ALA A 128 5.94 -4.52 -9.42
N VAL A 129 5.22 -3.98 -8.43
CA VAL A 129 4.62 -2.64 -8.51
C VAL A 129 5.68 -1.56 -8.72
N THR A 130 6.74 -1.56 -7.91
CA THR A 130 7.78 -0.52 -8.00
C THR A 130 8.60 -0.61 -9.28
N LEU A 131 8.81 -1.81 -9.84
CA LEU A 131 9.48 -2.01 -11.13
C LEU A 131 8.62 -1.60 -12.32
N LEU A 132 7.29 -1.61 -12.18
CA LEU A 132 6.34 -1.10 -13.18
C LEU A 132 6.13 0.43 -13.05
N ASP A 133 7.04 1.12 -12.36
CA ASP A 133 6.95 2.54 -11.99
C ASP A 133 5.67 2.92 -11.21
N GLY A 134 4.97 1.91 -10.66
CA GLY A 134 3.80 2.07 -9.82
C GLY A 134 4.14 2.71 -8.48
N ARG A 135 3.12 3.31 -7.85
CA ARG A 135 3.28 4.09 -6.63
C ARG A 135 2.51 3.43 -5.49
N LEU A 136 3.22 3.00 -4.45
CA LEU A 136 2.62 2.61 -3.18
C LEU A 136 2.50 3.83 -2.25
N MET A 137 2.29 3.63 -0.95
CA MET A 137 1.94 4.71 -0.02
C MET A 137 3.07 5.74 0.11
N ALA A 138 4.32 5.32 0.33
CA ALA A 138 5.44 6.26 0.39
C ALA A 138 5.67 6.99 -0.95
N GLY A 139 5.51 6.28 -2.07
CA GLY A 139 5.65 6.86 -3.42
C GLY A 139 4.57 7.91 -3.72
N SER A 140 3.34 7.67 -3.29
CA SER A 140 2.21 8.59 -3.41
C SER A 140 2.39 9.82 -2.50
N LEU A 141 2.91 9.60 -1.29
CA LEU A 141 3.20 10.69 -0.36
C LEU A 141 4.30 11.60 -0.88
N GLN A 142 5.34 11.06 -1.51
CA GLN A 142 6.39 11.86 -2.14
C GLN A 142 5.83 12.79 -3.23
N GLU A 143 4.90 12.32 -4.06
CA GLU A 143 4.25 13.15 -5.08
C GLU A 143 3.34 14.23 -4.47
N LEU A 144 2.70 13.92 -3.34
CA LEU A 144 1.94 14.94 -2.62
C LEU A 144 2.86 16.03 -2.05
N LEU A 145 4.03 15.66 -1.51
CA LEU A 145 5.00 16.63 -0.98
C LEU A 145 5.63 17.49 -2.07
N SER A 146 5.92 16.91 -3.24
CA SER A 146 6.44 17.68 -4.37
C SER A 146 5.42 18.71 -4.88
N ALA A 147 4.12 18.40 -4.84
CA ALA A 147 3.05 19.33 -5.20
C ALA A 147 2.85 20.46 -4.16
N PHE A 148 3.22 20.22 -2.90
CA PHE A 148 3.07 21.15 -1.76
C PHE A 148 4.40 21.39 -1.02
N PRO A 149 5.35 22.15 -1.60
CA PRO A 149 6.69 22.38 -1.03
C PRO A 149 6.68 23.16 0.30
N GLY A 150 5.55 23.72 0.72
CA GLY A 150 5.37 24.30 2.07
C GLY A 150 5.05 23.27 3.17
N SER A 151 4.98 21.98 2.83
CA SER A 151 4.73 20.90 3.78
C SER A 151 5.89 20.77 4.78
N ARG A 152 5.54 20.62 6.07
CA ARG A 152 6.53 20.37 7.15
C ARG A 152 7.07 18.94 7.16
N PHE A 153 6.55 18.07 6.28
CA PHE A 153 6.95 16.68 6.22
C PHE A 153 7.99 16.48 5.10
N ARG A 154 9.14 15.88 5.44
CA ARG A 154 10.24 15.59 4.50
C ARG A 154 10.58 14.11 4.56
N LEU A 155 10.66 13.45 3.40
CA LEU A 155 11.07 12.05 3.27
C LEU A 155 12.59 11.89 3.13
N ASP A 156 13.34 12.97 3.22
CA ASP A 156 14.78 13.02 2.96
C ASP A 156 15.56 12.07 3.88
N GLY A 157 15.13 11.86 5.13
CA GLY A 157 15.80 10.93 6.04
C GLY A 157 15.74 9.45 5.61
N ILE A 158 14.75 9.05 4.81
CA ILE A 158 14.71 7.69 4.23
C ILE A 158 15.65 7.62 3.02
N GLY A 159 15.69 8.66 2.20
CA GLY A 159 16.60 8.79 1.06
C GLY A 159 18.07 8.82 1.45
N GLU A 160 18.40 9.64 2.43
CA GLU A 160 19.75 9.84 2.95
C GLU A 160 20.34 8.53 3.49
N ALA A 161 19.51 7.67 4.09
CA ALA A 161 19.93 6.33 4.53
C ALA A 161 20.39 5.43 3.38
N PHE A 162 19.96 5.72 2.14
CA PHE A 162 20.38 5.06 0.91
C PHE A 162 21.29 5.93 0.03
N GLY A 163 21.72 7.11 0.52
CA GLY A 163 22.56 8.05 -0.23
C GLY A 163 21.83 8.79 -1.36
N GLU A 164 20.50 8.81 -1.35
CA GLU A 164 19.66 9.47 -2.36
C GLU A 164 19.03 10.76 -1.82
N GLN A 165 18.76 11.73 -2.70
CA GLN A 165 18.00 12.94 -2.34
C GLN A 165 16.49 12.62 -2.34
N GLY A 166 15.80 12.82 -1.21
CA GLY A 166 14.40 12.46 -1.06
C GLY A 166 14.15 10.95 -1.18
N LEU A 167 12.91 10.52 -1.43
CA LEU A 167 12.63 9.10 -1.67
C LEU A 167 13.10 8.71 -3.09
N GLY A 168 14.39 8.40 -3.24
CA GLY A 168 14.99 8.01 -4.51
C GLY A 168 14.52 6.62 -4.98
N ARG A 169 15.18 6.08 -6.02
CA ARG A 169 14.76 4.81 -6.64
C ARG A 169 14.91 3.66 -5.67
N MET A 170 16.04 3.58 -4.96
CA MET A 170 16.29 2.51 -3.99
C MET A 170 15.38 2.65 -2.77
N GLY A 171 15.22 3.87 -2.27
CA GLY A 171 14.27 4.16 -1.19
C GLY A 171 12.84 3.71 -1.52
N ARG A 172 12.39 3.96 -2.76
CA ARG A 172 11.06 3.57 -3.24
C ARG A 172 10.89 2.06 -3.40
N ILE A 173 11.90 1.36 -3.92
CA ILE A 173 11.88 -0.10 -4.06
C ILE A 173 11.80 -0.76 -2.69
N VAL A 174 12.66 -0.34 -1.74
CA VAL A 174 12.70 -0.92 -0.40
C VAL A 174 11.44 -0.60 0.39
N SER A 175 10.97 0.65 0.35
CA SER A 175 9.74 1.03 1.05
C SER A 175 8.53 0.31 0.45
N GLY A 176 8.42 0.26 -0.87
CA GLY A 176 7.30 -0.41 -1.55
C GLY A 176 7.26 -1.91 -1.28
N ALA A 177 8.40 -2.60 -1.35
CA ALA A 177 8.48 -4.01 -0.99
C ALA A 177 8.08 -4.25 0.47
N PHE A 178 8.55 -3.40 1.39
CA PHE A 178 8.22 -3.50 2.82
C PHE A 178 6.74 -3.23 3.11
N GLU A 179 6.18 -2.17 2.51
CA GLU A 179 4.77 -1.81 2.64
C GLU A 179 3.86 -2.97 2.24
N GLU A 180 4.10 -3.55 1.06
CA GLU A 180 3.32 -4.69 0.57
C GLU A 180 3.53 -5.96 1.41
N ALA A 181 4.76 -6.23 1.84
CA ALA A 181 5.05 -7.38 2.71
C ALA A 181 4.24 -7.32 4.01
N VAL A 182 4.23 -6.16 4.68
CA VAL A 182 3.49 -5.94 5.92
C VAL A 182 1.99 -6.01 5.67
N PHE A 183 1.50 -5.36 4.62
CA PHE A 183 0.07 -5.35 4.30
C PHE A 183 -0.47 -6.75 3.97
N CYS A 184 0.24 -7.49 3.11
CA CYS A 184 -0.14 -8.85 2.72
C CYS A 184 -0.10 -9.83 3.91
N ALA A 185 0.90 -9.71 4.79
CA ALA A 185 1.00 -10.50 6.01
C ALA A 185 -0.18 -10.25 6.96
N CYS A 186 -0.51 -8.98 7.22
CA CYS A 186 -1.62 -8.59 8.08
C CYS A 186 -2.98 -9.06 7.51
N MET A 187 -3.20 -8.86 6.22
CA MET A 187 -4.43 -9.29 5.53
C MET A 187 -4.60 -10.81 5.58
N THR A 188 -3.54 -11.56 5.29
CA THR A 188 -3.58 -13.02 5.31
C THR A 188 -3.81 -13.55 6.73
N TRP A 189 -3.17 -12.95 7.74
CA TRP A 189 -3.38 -13.31 9.14
C TRP A 189 -4.82 -13.04 9.60
N SER A 190 -5.36 -11.86 9.26
CA SER A 190 -6.73 -11.48 9.59
C SER A 190 -7.76 -12.40 8.94
N LEU A 191 -7.68 -12.61 7.62
CA LEU A 191 -8.64 -13.43 6.86
C LEU A 191 -8.63 -14.91 7.26
N ARG A 192 -7.52 -15.42 7.81
CA ARG A 192 -7.47 -16.77 8.38
C ARG A 192 -8.17 -16.89 9.73
N ARG A 193 -8.22 -15.82 10.52
CA ARG A 193 -8.81 -15.86 11.85
C ARG A 193 -10.35 -15.90 11.82
N TYR A 194 -10.95 -15.45 10.72
CA TYR A 194 -12.40 -15.43 10.50
C TYR A 194 -12.91 -16.57 9.60
N ARG A 195 -12.07 -17.57 9.31
CA ARG A 195 -12.47 -18.83 8.67
C ARG A 195 -12.77 -19.88 9.72
#